data_AF-A0A7C5CLW1-F1
#
_entry.id   AF-A0A7C5CLW1-F1
#
_cell.length_a   1.000
_cell.length_b   1.000
_cell.length_c   1.000
_cell.angle_alpha   90.00
_cell.angle_beta   90.00
_cell.angle_gamma   90.00
#
_symmetry.space_group_name_H-M   'P 1'
#
loop_
_entity.id
_entity.type
_entity.pdbx_description
1 polymer ?
#
loop_
_entity_poly.entity_id
_entity_poly.type
_entity_poly.pdbx_seq_one_letter_code
_entity_poly.pdbx_strand_id
1 'polypeptide(L)' 'MAIKADRWIRRMVEEHGMIEPFEPGQVREVDGGR' A
#
# COMPACT_ATOMS: atom_id res chain seq x y z
N MET A 1 13.97 14.77 -5.71
CA MET A 1 12.87 13.90 -6.15
C MET A 1 12.02 13.62 -4.91
N ALA A 2 10.74 13.99 -4.91
CA ALA A 2 9.89 13.92 -3.72
C ALA A 2 9.18 12.58 -3.65
N ILE A 3 9.37 11.85 -2.54
CA ILE A 3 8.58 10.65 -2.22
C ILE A 3 7.13 11.09 -2.02
N LYS A 4 6.19 10.40 -2.66
CA LYS A 4 4.76 10.71 -2.58
C LYS A 4 4.22 10.32 -1.21
N ALA A 5 3.29 11.11 -0.67
CA ALA A 5 2.63 10.81 0.58
C ALA A 5 1.72 9.57 0.46
N ASP A 6 1.62 8.78 1.53
CA ASP A 6 0.81 7.56 1.59
C ASP A 6 -0.65 7.76 1.18
N ARG A 7 -1.21 8.94 1.45
CA ARG A 7 -2.56 9.31 1.03
C ARG A 7 -2.73 9.30 -0.49
N TRP A 8 -1.71 9.76 -1.22
CA TRP A 8 -1.72 9.75 -2.68
C TRP A 8 -1.65 8.31 -3.21
N ILE A 9 -0.80 7.48 -2.60
CA ILE A 9 -0.63 6.07 -3.00
C ILE A 9 -1.94 5.30 -2.81
N ARG A 10 -2.62 5.43 -1.66
CA ARG A 10 -3.92 4.77 -1.41
C ARG A 10 -4.97 5.12 -2.46
N ARG A 11 -5.13 6.41 -2.75
CA ARG A 11 -6.11 6.88 -3.74
C ARG A 11 -5.83 6.30 -5.14
N MET A 12 -4.56 6.25 -5.54
CA MET A 12 -4.18 5.73 -6.86
C MET A 12 -4.37 4.21 -6.96
N VAL A 13 -4.13 3.47 -5.88
CA VAL A 13 -4.41 2.03 -5.84
C VAL A 13 -5.91 1.77 -5.96
N GLU A 14 -6.74 2.52 -5.23
CA GLU A 14 -8.21 2.40 -5.27
C GLU A 14 -8.82 2.81 -6.62
N GLU A 15 -8.38 3.94 -7.21
CA GLU A 15 -9.00 4.51 -8.42
C GLU A 15 -8.44 3.91 -9.73
N HIS A 16 -7.17 3.50 -9.75
CA HIS A 16 -6.48 3.10 -10.99
C HIS A 16 -6.01 1.65 -11.01
N GLY A 17 -6.28 0.86 -9.96
CA GLY A 17 -5.90 -0.56 -9.92
C GLY A 17 -4.40 -0.79 -10.08
N MET A 18 -3.58 0.18 -9.64
CA MET A 18 -2.14 0.18 -9.90
C MET A 18 -1.40 -0.98 -9.21
N ILE A 19 -2.04 -1.65 -8.25
CA ILE A 19 -1.55 -2.86 -7.59
C ILE A 19 -2.72 -3.83 -7.60
N GLU A 20 -2.58 -4.95 -8.32
CA GLU A 20 -3.59 -6.00 -8.34
C GLU A 20 -2.93 -7.39 -8.36
N PRO A 21 -3.40 -8.34 -7.52
CA PRO A 21 -4.42 -8.19 -6.49
C PRO A 21 -3.91 -7.38 -5.27
N PHE A 22 -4.61 -6.30 -4.91
CA PHE A 22 -4.35 -5.59 -3.65
C PHE A 22 -5.27 -6.14 -2.57
N GLU A 23 -4.74 -7.03 -1.76
CA GLU A 23 -5.42 -7.45 -0.54
C GLU A 23 -4.89 -6.57 0.61
N PRO A 24 -5.75 -5.76 1.27
CA PRO A 24 -5.32 -4.85 2.34
C PRO A 24 -4.70 -5.54 3.56
N GLY A 25 -4.67 -6.88 3.59
CA GLY A 25 -4.01 -7.73 4.57
C GLY A 25 -2.62 -8.22 4.18
N GLN A 26 -2.06 -7.86 3.01
CA GLN A 26 -0.67 -8.17 2.65
C GLN A 26 0.34 -7.25 3.34
N VAL A 27 0.21 -7.07 4.65
CA VAL A 27 1.27 -6.55 5.50
C VAL A 27 2.04 -7.77 5.98
N ARG A 28 3.30 -7.93 5.53
CA ARG A 28 4.17 -8.94 6.14
C ARG A 28 4.44 -8.48 7.57
N GLU A 29 3.90 -9.19 8.56
CA GLU A 29 4.38 -9.09 9.93
C GLU A 29 5.87 -9.46 9.91
N VAL A 30 6.72 -8.49 10.21
CA VAL A 30 8.16 -8.73 10.31
C VAL A 30 8.35 -9.45 11.65
N ASP A 31 8.72 -10.74 11.58
CA ASP A 31 9.00 -11.66 12.69
C ASP A 31 8.93 -11.04 14.11
N GLY A 32 7.75 -11.13 14.74
CA GLY A 32 7.61 -11.06 16.20
C GLY A 32 7.49 -9.68 16.86
N GLY A 33 7.12 -8.63 16.14
CA GLY A 33 6.79 -7.32 16.74
C GLY A 33 5.31 -7.19 17.10
N ARG A 34 4.98 -7.52 18.35
CA ARG A 34 3.66 -7.53 19.02
C ARG A 34 2.62 -6.48 18.61
#